data_AF-A0A544YAB9-F1
#
_entry.id   AF-A0A544YAB9-F1
#
_cell.length_a   1.000
_cell.length_b   1.000
_cell.length_c   1.000
_cell.angle_alpha   90.00
_cell.angle_beta   90.00
_cell.angle_gamma   90.00
#
_symmetry.space_group_name_H-M   'P 1'
#
loop_
_entity.id
_entity.type
_entity.pdbx_description
1 polymer ?
#
loop_
_entity_poly.entity_id
_entity_poly.type
_entity_poly.pdbx_seq_one_letter_code
_entity_poly.pdbx_strand_id
1 'polypeptide(L)' 'MLLVDDTWTTGARVQPASHALKQAGAERVAAIVLGRHANPEFGPWEPILGKIKNRPYRQEVCAVHAD' A
#
# COMPACT_ATOMS: atom_id res chain seq x y z
N MET A 1 -3.45 13.81 10.78
CA MET A 1 -2.14 13.68 10.10
C MET A 1 -2.23 12.59 9.05
N LEU A 2 -1.59 12.80 7.89
CA LEU A 2 -1.56 11.83 6.80
C LEU A 2 -0.13 11.31 6.62
N LEU A 3 0.05 10.00 6.71
CA LEU A 3 1.28 9.30 6.32
C LEU A 3 1.16 8.89 4.86
N VAL A 4 2.20 9.17 4.08
CA VAL A 4 2.30 8.74 2.69
C VAL A 4 3.52 7.85 2.57
N ASP A 5 3.34 6.66 2.03
CA ASP A 5 4.40 5.70 1.73
C ASP A 5 4.23 5.24 0.26
N ASP A 6 5.31 4.90 -0.43
CA ASP A 6 5.21 4.46 -1.82
C ASP A 6 4.66 3.03 -1.89
N THR A 7 5.14 2.14 -1.00
CA THR A 7 4.84 0.71 -1.07
C THR A 7 4.52 0.10 0.29
N TRP A 8 3.35 -0.52 0.42
CA TRP A 8 3.02 -1.35 1.58
C TRP A 8 3.56 -2.77 1.44
N THR A 9 4.44 -3.17 2.35
CA THR A 9 4.86 -4.57 2.56
C THR A 9 4.19 -5.14 3.82
N THR A 10 4.82 -4.99 4.98
CA THR A 10 4.32 -5.45 6.29
C THR A 10 3.72 -4.31 7.13
N GLY A 11 3.97 -3.06 6.76
CA GLY A 11 3.58 -1.88 7.54
C GLY A 11 4.57 -1.52 8.66
N ALA A 12 5.74 -2.17 8.72
CA ALA A 12 6.73 -1.98 9.79
C ALA A 12 7.25 -0.53 9.94
N ARG A 13 7.18 0.30 8.88
CA ARG A 13 7.51 1.73 8.95
C ARG A 13 6.31 2.60 9.35
N VAL A 14 5.13 2.27 8.82
CA VAL A 14 3.88 3.01 9.08
C VAL A 14 3.47 2.90 10.55
N GLN A 15 3.62 1.73 11.16
CA GLN A 15 3.20 1.49 12.56
C GLN A 15 3.92 2.39 13.58
N PRO A 16 5.27 2.44 13.64
CA PRO A 16 5.98 3.33 14.57
C PRO A 16 5.81 4.81 14.20
N ALA A 17 5.73 5.16 12.91
CA ALA A 17 5.45 6.53 12.47
C ALA A 17 4.08 7.02 12.95
N SER A 18 3.05 6.17 12.84
CA SER A 18 1.72 6.45 13.35
C SER A 18 1.73 6.64 14.87
N HIS A 19 2.44 5.78 15.59
CA HIS A 19 2.61 5.91 17.03
C HIS A 19 3.28 7.25 17.41
N ALA A 20 4.39 7.62 16.77
CA ALA A 20 5.08 8.87 17.04
C ALA A 20 4.18 10.10 16.80
N LEU A 21 3.38 10.08 15.72
CA LEU A 21 2.43 11.15 15.43
C LEU A 21 1.31 11.25 16.47
N LYS A 22 0.81 10.11 16.97
CA LYS A 22 -0.17 10.07 18.06
C LYS A 22 0.42 10.64 19.35
N GLN A 23 1.67 10.29 19.69
CA GLN A 23 2.38 10.83 20.85
C GLN A 23 2.61 12.35 20.73
N ALA A 24 2.80 12.85 19.50
CA ALA A 24 2.89 14.28 19.21
C ALA A 24 1.52 15.01 19.21
N GLY A 25 0.44 14.35 19.62
CA GLY A 25 -0.88 14.96 19.79
C GLY A 25 -1.80 14.87 18.57
N ALA A 26 -1.44 14.10 17.53
CA ALA A 26 -2.37 13.90 16.42
C ALA A 26 -3.61 13.11 16.87
N GLU A 27 -4.80 13.72 16.81
CA GLU A 27 -6.06 13.04 17.15
C GLU A 27 -6.29 11.84 16.22
N ARG A 28 -5.96 11.97 14.93
CA ARG A 28 -6.16 10.95 13.89
C ARG A 28 -4.95 10.84 12.98
N VAL A 29 -4.57 9.61 12.66
CA VAL A 29 -3.50 9.29 11.71
C VAL A 29 -4.07 8.29 10.71
N ALA A 30 -3.93 8.61 9.42
CA ALA A 30 -4.26 7.70 8.32
C ALA A 30 -3.01 7.47 7.47
N ALA A 31 -2.90 6.31 6.83
CA ALA A 31 -1.82 5.99 5.91
C ALA A 31 -2.39 5.76 4.51
N ILE A 32 -1.78 6.42 3.52
CA ILE A 32 -2.03 6.17 2.09
C ILE A 32 -0.76 5.57 1.50
N VAL A 33 -0.95 4.50 0.73
CA VAL A 33 0.12 3.83 -0.02
C VAL A 33 -0.22 3.76 -1.50
N LEU A 34 0.78 3.95 -2.36
CA LEU A 34 0.57 3.92 -3.82
C LEU A 34 0.57 2.49 -4.35
N GLY A 35 1.44 1.65 -3.79
CA GLY A 35 1.60 0.25 -4.15
C GLY A 35 1.49 -0.67 -2.95
N ARG A 36 1.26 -1.95 -3.22
CA ARG A 36 1.24 -3.00 -2.21
C ARG A 36 1.98 -4.21 -2.76
N HIS A 37 3.01 -4.64 -2.04
CA HIS A 37 3.70 -5.87 -2.36
C HIS A 37 2.86 -7.07 -1.90
N ALA A 38 2.33 -7.82 -2.85
CA ALA A 38 1.52 -9.00 -2.58
C ALA A 38 2.41 -10.20 -2.25
N ASN A 39 2.23 -10.79 -1.07
CA ASN A 39 2.94 -12.01 -0.69
C ASN A 39 2.27 -13.24 -1.35
N PRO A 40 2.94 -13.95 -2.29
CA PRO A 40 2.38 -15.13 -2.94
C PRO A 40 2.12 -16.31 -1.99
N GLU A 41 2.82 -16.35 -0.86
CA GLU A 41 2.70 -17.42 0.13
C GLU A 41 1.54 -17.18 1.11
N PHE A 42 0.94 -15.99 1.10
CA PHE A 42 -0.18 -15.67 1.97
C PHE A 42 -1.50 -15.98 1.26
N GLY A 43 -2.02 -17.19 1.47
CA GLY A 43 -3.21 -17.75 0.79
C GLY A 43 -4.39 -16.80 0.55
N PRO A 44 -4.80 -15.93 1.49
CA PRO A 44 -5.87 -14.95 1.26
C PRO A 44 -5.64 -13.99 0.08
N TRP A 45 -4.43 -13.90 -0.46
CA TRP A 45 -4.11 -13.08 -1.63
C TRP A 45 -4.36 -13.77 -2.96
N GLU A 46 -4.65 -15.07 -2.98
CA GLU A 46 -4.91 -15.83 -4.21
C GLU A 46 -5.89 -15.11 -5.18
N PRO A 47 -7.04 -14.56 -4.73
CA PRO A 47 -7.97 -13.88 -5.65
C PRO A 47 -7.37 -12.62 -6.30
N ILE A 48 -6.50 -11.92 -5.58
CA ILE A 48 -5.85 -10.69 -6.06
C ILE A 48 -4.68 -11.08 -6.99
N LEU A 49 -3.84 -12.01 -6.56
CA LEU A 49 -2.70 -12.51 -7.32
C LEU A 49 -3.15 -13.07 -8.67
N GLY A 50 -4.26 -13.82 -8.72
CA GLY A 50 -4.84 -14.30 -9.97
C GLY A 50 -5.20 -13.18 -10.97
N LYS A 51 -5.50 -11.97 -10.50
CA LYS A 51 -5.84 -10.81 -11.34
C LYS A 51 -4.63 -9.98 -11.77
N ILE A 52 -3.56 -9.95 -10.97
CA ILE A 52 -2.44 -9.01 -11.17
C ILE A 52 -1.13 -9.69 -11.56
N LYS A 53 -0.88 -10.94 -11.16
CA LYS A 53 0.44 -11.60 -11.29
C LYS A 53 0.96 -11.67 -12.72
N ASN A 54 0.06 -11.84 -13.68
CA ASN A 54 0.39 -11.97 -15.11
C ASN A 54 0.13 -10.69 -15.91
N ARG A 55 -0.20 -9.56 -15.25
CA ARG A 55 -0.40 -8.29 -15.95
C ARG A 55 0.96 -7.58 -16.08
N PRO A 56 1.43 -7.30 -17.30
CA PRO A 56 2.66 -6.53 -17.47
C PRO A 56 2.45 -5.11 -16.93
N TYR A 57 3.41 -4.61 -16.17
CA TYR A 57 3.46 -3.19 -15.85
C TYR A 57 3.67 -2.41 -17.14
N ARG A 58 2.77 -1.47 -17.43
CA ARG A 58 2.87 -0.57 -18.58
C ARG A 58 2.94 0.85 -18.06
N GLN A 59 4.15 1.42 -18.04
CA GLN A 59 4.37 2.79 -17.59
C GLN A 59 3.59 3.81 -18.44
N GLU A 60 3.27 3.42 -19.68
CA GLU A 60 2.69 4.32 -20.68
C GLU A 60 1.17 4.38 -20.57
N VAL A 61 0.59 3.57 -19.67
CA VAL A 61 -0.84 3.50 -19.42
C VAL A 61 -1.09 3.94 -17.98
N CYS A 62 -1.73 5.11 -17.83
CA CYS A 62 -2.18 5.56 -16.52
C CYS A 62 -3.32 4.65 -16.03
N ALA A 63 -3.13 4.00 -14.88
CA ALA A 63 -4.13 3.09 -14.30
C ALA A 63 -5.49 3.75 -13.98
N VAL A 64 -5.54 5.09 -13.93
CA VAL A 64 -6.75 5.88 -13.64
C VAL A 64 -7.41 6.44 -14.89
N HIS A 65 -6.67 6.62 -15.98
CA HIS A 65 -7.15 7.21 -17.23
C HIS A 65 -7.07 6.23 -18.41
N ALA A 66 -6.99 4.93 -18.13
CA ALA A 66 -7.05 3.90 -19.16
C ALA A 66 -8.50 3.78 -19.63
N ASP A 67 -8.78 4.29 -20.84
CA ASP A 67 -9.96 3.94 -21.62
C ASP A 67 -9.93 2.45 -22.04
#